data_AF-A0A944QTK9-F1
#
_entry.id   AF-A0A944QTK9-F1
#
_cell.length_a   1.000
_cell.length_b   1.000
_cell.length_c   1.000
_cell.angle_alpha   90.00
_cell.angle_beta   90.00
_cell.angle_gamma   90.00
#
_symmetry.space_group_name_H-M   'P 1'
#
loop_
_entity.id
_entity.type
_entity.pdbx_description
1 polymer ?
#
loop_
_entity_poly.entity_id
_entity_poly.type
_entity_poly.pdbx_seq_one_letter_code
_entity_poly.pdbx_strand_id
1 'polypeptide(L)'
;MKRIEFNNLRARTYRKKAEVFAFRSEAPFSFSKSWGEQRVRESGWVVVPIANGGTASQDIYGCDADVFAETYEPSPSQRPNRYRKKETIRAYQPGEPFEIETRLADGHLEVESSSADSYTTWLARNPSGETYTIEDEVFRDTYVEVQERGEKYRIRSRNEHWIPDGTPRRILALDGGGVRGILTLQYLARIEAILKKRHGDSDEFRLCHYFDLIAGTSTGAIIAAALARGSRVSEIIDLYNRLAADIFRRSWFRFGLMRAKFSADRLRQHLRAEFKNNTMGSTAIQTGLLVVAKRLDSGSTWPMSNNPLSPFFRAEPNDTFFSNEDYLLRRVVRASTAAPHYFAPEYIEISTEKEKPHGQFIDGGASPHNNPSLLALQLVSVSGFGAGWDLDPDKLLLVSVGTGMANPDVSRSWFAGEHALKSLLSLMNDCAESVETVLQWLSSSPTARHLDAALKEMHGDLLAERPLLHYLRYNVMLDSDWLKDNLGLNCTKPDIDRLKKMDLPENMQALSKIGNTAAKLQIEETHFPPSFDLW
;
A
#
# COMPACT_ATOMS: atom_id res chain seq x y z
N MET A 1 -24.96 -28.36 -10.95
CA MET A 1 -23.84 -27.45 -10.62
C MET A 1 -23.70 -27.37 -9.10
N LYS A 2 -22.80 -26.54 -8.55
CA LYS A 2 -22.73 -26.34 -7.09
C LYS A 2 -23.78 -25.31 -6.67
N ARG A 3 -24.59 -25.64 -5.67
CA ARG A 3 -25.52 -24.69 -5.07
C ARG A 3 -24.73 -23.69 -4.23
N ILE A 4 -24.96 -22.40 -4.44
CA ILE A 4 -24.29 -21.33 -3.69
C ILE A 4 -25.29 -20.37 -3.08
N GLU A 5 -24.93 -19.79 -1.94
CA GLU A 5 -25.64 -18.65 -1.35
C GLU A 5 -24.94 -17.33 -1.73
N PHE A 6 -25.70 -16.24 -1.72
CA PHE A 6 -25.16 -14.92 -2.04
C PHE A 6 -24.11 -14.48 -1.02
N ASN A 7 -22.87 -14.31 -1.48
CA ASN A 7 -21.76 -13.91 -0.63
C ASN A 7 -21.62 -12.38 -0.55
N ASN A 8 -22.14 -11.79 0.52
CA ASN A 8 -22.02 -10.36 0.80
C ASN A 8 -20.56 -9.87 0.93
N LEU A 9 -19.57 -10.73 1.17
CA LEU A 9 -18.16 -10.33 1.25
C LEU A 9 -17.50 -10.21 -0.12
N ARG A 10 -18.01 -10.92 -1.13
CA ARG A 10 -17.51 -10.84 -2.51
C ARG A 10 -18.26 -9.78 -3.33
N ALA A 11 -19.48 -9.44 -2.91
CA ALA A 11 -20.37 -8.55 -3.63
C ALA A 11 -19.98 -7.08 -3.52
N ARG A 12 -19.85 -6.41 -4.66
CA ARG A 12 -19.69 -4.96 -4.74
C ARG A 12 -21.01 -4.28 -5.07
N THR A 13 -21.09 -2.97 -4.85
CA THR A 13 -22.32 -2.20 -5.08
C THR A 13 -22.32 -1.58 -6.48
N TYR A 14 -23.42 -1.75 -7.19
CA TYR A 14 -23.61 -1.28 -8.55
C TYR A 14 -24.90 -0.50 -8.70
N ARG A 15 -24.94 0.42 -9.65
CA ARG A 15 -26.11 1.23 -9.98
C ARG A 15 -26.38 1.17 -11.47
N LYS A 16 -27.66 1.25 -11.86
CA LYS A 16 -28.03 1.35 -13.28
C LYS A 16 -27.44 2.61 -13.91
N LYS A 17 -26.83 2.48 -15.09
CA LYS A 17 -26.32 3.58 -15.93
C LYS A 17 -27.43 4.46 -16.51
N ALA A 18 -28.63 3.90 -16.67
CA ALA A 18 -29.75 4.56 -17.33
C ALA A 18 -30.12 5.90 -16.67
N GLU A 19 -30.17 6.94 -17.49
CA GLU A 19 -30.68 8.27 -17.12
C GLU A 19 -32.05 8.50 -17.76
N VAL A 20 -32.79 9.42 -17.17
CA VAL A 20 -34.09 9.87 -17.67
C VAL A 20 -34.12 11.40 -17.72
N PHE A 21 -34.86 11.96 -18.65
CA PHE A 21 -35.38 13.30 -18.46
C PHE A 21 -36.66 13.22 -17.64
N ALA A 22 -36.86 14.13 -16.69
CA ALA A 22 -38.10 14.21 -15.93
C ALA A 22 -38.59 15.65 -15.79
N PHE A 23 -39.88 15.85 -16.05
CA PHE A 23 -40.54 17.16 -16.00
C PHE A 23 -41.69 17.11 -15.02
N ARG A 24 -41.71 18.03 -14.07
CA ARG A 24 -42.75 18.10 -13.03
C ARG A 24 -44.02 18.75 -13.57
N SER A 25 -45.17 18.16 -13.27
CA SER A 25 -46.50 18.71 -13.51
C SER A 25 -47.27 18.80 -12.18
N GLU A 26 -47.83 19.96 -11.90
CA GLU A 26 -48.73 20.18 -10.76
C GLU A 26 -50.19 19.78 -11.09
N ALA A 27 -50.51 19.58 -12.37
CA ALA A 27 -51.81 19.14 -12.82
C ALA A 27 -51.82 17.64 -13.15
N PRO A 28 -52.96 16.94 -12.96
CA PRO A 28 -53.12 15.55 -13.37
C PRO A 28 -52.90 15.37 -14.87
N PHE A 29 -52.36 14.22 -15.28
CA PHE A 29 -52.13 13.89 -16.69
C PHE A 29 -52.28 12.40 -16.94
N SER A 30 -52.47 12.03 -18.21
CA SER A 30 -52.53 10.62 -18.62
C SER A 30 -51.79 10.35 -19.92
N PHE A 31 -51.32 9.11 -20.05
CA PHE A 31 -50.68 8.60 -21.25
C PHE A 31 -51.50 7.43 -21.81
N SER A 32 -51.80 7.49 -23.10
CA SER A 32 -52.35 6.34 -23.83
C SER A 32 -51.21 5.43 -24.27
N LYS A 33 -51.16 4.22 -23.72
CA LYS A 33 -50.20 3.16 -24.07
C LYS A 33 -50.89 2.07 -24.86
N SER A 34 -50.12 1.25 -25.58
CA SER A 34 -50.66 0.11 -26.35
C SER A 34 -51.36 -0.93 -25.48
N TRP A 35 -51.02 -0.99 -24.18
CA TRP A 35 -51.62 -1.88 -23.19
C TRP A 35 -52.64 -1.21 -22.26
N GLY A 36 -53.00 0.06 -22.50
CA GLY A 36 -54.03 0.76 -21.71
C GLY A 36 -53.67 2.21 -21.37
N GLU A 37 -54.51 2.86 -20.56
CA GLU A 37 -54.29 4.24 -20.12
C GLU A 37 -53.57 4.28 -18.76
N GLN A 38 -52.46 4.99 -18.69
CA GLN A 38 -51.76 5.28 -17.44
C GLN A 38 -52.16 6.67 -16.96
N ARG A 39 -52.69 6.80 -15.74
CA ARG A 39 -53.14 8.09 -15.18
C ARG A 39 -52.35 8.45 -13.91
N VAL A 40 -51.85 9.68 -13.86
CA VAL A 40 -51.32 10.34 -12.66
C VAL A 40 -52.40 11.31 -12.17
N ARG A 41 -52.96 11.03 -11.00
CA ARG A 41 -54.21 11.68 -10.53
C ARG A 41 -54.00 13.01 -9.81
N GLU A 42 -52.77 13.30 -9.39
CA GLU A 42 -52.38 14.49 -8.64
C GLU A 42 -51.14 15.13 -9.29
N SER A 43 -50.24 15.74 -8.49
CA SER A 43 -48.94 16.20 -8.97
C SER A 43 -48.01 15.02 -9.26
N GLY A 44 -47.23 15.10 -10.32
CA GLY A 44 -46.28 14.03 -10.67
C GLY A 44 -45.26 14.45 -11.72
N TRP A 45 -44.53 13.46 -12.21
CA TRP A 45 -43.43 13.63 -13.16
C TRP A 45 -43.73 12.90 -14.46
N VAL A 46 -43.50 13.60 -15.58
CA VAL A 46 -43.39 12.99 -16.90
C VAL A 46 -41.95 12.53 -17.08
N VAL A 47 -41.75 11.22 -17.19
CA VAL A 47 -40.43 10.60 -17.27
C VAL A 47 -40.17 10.09 -18.70
N VAL A 48 -39.05 10.49 -19.27
CA VAL A 48 -38.60 10.15 -20.62
C VAL A 48 -37.26 9.40 -20.52
N PRO A 49 -37.24 8.08 -20.72
CA PRO A 49 -35.99 7.31 -20.71
C PRO A 49 -35.01 7.78 -21.77
N ILE A 50 -33.72 7.76 -21.47
CA ILE A 50 -32.64 8.05 -22.42
C ILE A 50 -32.07 6.71 -22.88
N ALA A 51 -32.14 6.44 -24.18
CA ALA A 51 -31.56 5.24 -24.78
C ALA A 51 -30.03 5.30 -24.78
N ASN A 52 -29.39 4.13 -24.83
CA ASN A 52 -27.94 4.02 -25.03
C ASN A 52 -27.56 4.73 -26.34
N GLY A 53 -26.74 5.79 -26.25
CA GLY A 53 -26.46 6.71 -27.36
C GLY A 53 -27.01 8.13 -27.19
N GLY A 54 -27.78 8.40 -26.13
CA GLY A 54 -28.19 9.76 -25.74
C GLY A 54 -29.47 10.29 -26.41
N THR A 55 -30.17 9.45 -27.16
CA THR A 55 -31.47 9.78 -27.77
C THR A 55 -32.62 9.50 -26.79
N ALA A 56 -33.68 10.30 -26.82
CA ALA A 56 -34.87 10.05 -26.02
C ALA A 56 -35.62 8.81 -26.54
N SER A 57 -35.97 7.89 -25.64
CA SER A 57 -36.86 6.76 -25.93
C SER A 57 -38.28 7.26 -26.21
N GLN A 58 -39.02 6.54 -27.05
CA GLN A 58 -40.45 6.80 -27.29
C GLN A 58 -41.35 6.37 -26.12
N ASP A 59 -40.79 5.63 -25.14
CA ASP A 59 -41.57 5.07 -24.04
C ASP A 59 -41.66 6.02 -22.82
N ILE A 60 -42.44 7.10 -22.98
CA ILE A 60 -42.67 8.14 -21.95
C ILE A 60 -43.74 7.69 -20.96
N TYR A 61 -43.53 7.83 -19.65
CA TYR A 61 -44.52 7.41 -18.65
C TYR A 61 -44.71 8.43 -17.54
N GLY A 62 -45.82 8.30 -16.83
CA GLY A 62 -46.12 9.08 -15.62
C GLY A 62 -45.60 8.42 -14.37
N CYS A 63 -45.11 9.22 -13.43
CA CYS A 63 -44.69 8.77 -12.10
C CYS A 63 -45.23 9.75 -11.05
N ASP A 64 -45.89 9.25 -10.01
CA ASP A 64 -46.38 10.08 -8.91
C ASP A 64 -45.22 10.79 -8.20
N ALA A 65 -45.46 11.97 -7.64
CA ALA A 65 -44.40 12.81 -7.08
C ALA A 65 -43.57 12.11 -5.99
N ASP A 66 -44.23 11.41 -5.07
CA ASP A 66 -43.58 10.70 -3.96
C ASP A 66 -42.74 9.53 -4.46
N VAL A 67 -43.29 8.73 -5.37
CA VAL A 67 -42.59 7.58 -6.00
C VAL A 67 -41.36 8.06 -6.76
N PHE A 68 -41.47 9.18 -7.49
CA PHE A 68 -40.34 9.75 -8.21
C PHE A 68 -39.25 10.20 -7.24
N ALA A 69 -39.62 10.88 -6.15
CA ALA A 69 -38.69 11.34 -5.13
C ALA A 69 -37.97 10.18 -4.43
N GLU A 70 -38.61 9.04 -4.24
CA GLU A 70 -37.99 7.84 -3.68
C GLU A 70 -37.07 7.13 -4.69
N THR A 71 -37.42 7.13 -5.97
CA THR A 71 -36.76 6.31 -6.98
C THR A 71 -35.63 7.03 -7.72
N TYR A 72 -35.70 8.36 -7.86
CA TYR A 72 -34.79 9.15 -8.70
C TYR A 72 -34.04 10.23 -7.94
N GLU A 73 -32.80 10.50 -8.38
CA GLU A 73 -31.98 11.63 -7.95
C GLU A 73 -31.45 12.43 -9.14
N PRO A 74 -31.14 13.72 -8.97
CA PRO A 74 -30.53 14.52 -10.03
C PRO A 74 -29.24 13.88 -10.58
N SER A 75 -29.08 13.90 -11.91
CA SER A 75 -27.88 13.42 -12.56
C SER A 75 -26.66 14.30 -12.23
N PRO A 76 -25.45 13.72 -12.04
CA PRO A 76 -24.21 14.49 -11.86
C PRO A 76 -23.84 15.37 -13.05
N SER A 77 -24.43 15.15 -14.22
CA SER A 77 -24.11 15.90 -15.45
C SER A 77 -24.47 17.39 -15.41
N GLN A 78 -25.15 17.85 -14.34
CA GLN A 78 -25.62 19.23 -14.12
C GLN A 78 -26.51 19.79 -15.24
N ARG A 79 -27.00 18.93 -16.15
CA ARG A 79 -27.96 19.31 -17.19
C ARG A 79 -29.36 19.41 -16.57
N PRO A 80 -30.16 20.44 -16.90
CA PRO A 80 -31.51 20.58 -16.37
C PRO A 80 -32.36 19.34 -16.65
N ASN A 81 -33.23 19.00 -15.70
CA ASN A 81 -34.23 17.93 -15.83
C ASN A 81 -33.68 16.52 -16.08
N ARG A 82 -32.37 16.26 -15.86
CA ARG A 82 -31.81 14.91 -15.91
C ARG A 82 -31.76 14.26 -14.54
N TYR A 83 -32.23 13.02 -14.47
CA TYR A 83 -32.26 12.21 -13.27
C TYR A 83 -31.72 10.81 -13.55
N ARG A 84 -31.32 10.10 -12.50
CA ARG A 84 -30.93 8.69 -12.54
C ARG A 84 -31.61 7.94 -11.40
N LYS A 85 -31.71 6.61 -11.51
CA LYS A 85 -32.23 5.80 -10.40
C LYS A 85 -31.29 5.85 -9.19
N LYS A 86 -31.86 5.93 -7.99
CA LYS A 86 -31.14 5.89 -6.71
C LYS A 86 -30.69 4.48 -6.34
N GLU A 87 -31.55 3.51 -6.64
CA GLU A 87 -31.41 2.12 -6.22
C GLU A 87 -30.09 1.49 -6.70
N THR A 88 -29.45 0.76 -5.78
CA THR A 88 -28.24 -0.02 -6.02
C THR A 88 -28.54 -1.51 -5.89
N ILE A 89 -27.74 -2.33 -6.55
CA ILE A 89 -27.72 -3.77 -6.37
C ILE A 89 -26.34 -4.19 -5.87
N ARG A 90 -26.25 -5.34 -5.21
CA ARG A 90 -24.97 -5.96 -4.88
C ARG A 90 -24.70 -7.09 -5.86
N ALA A 91 -23.50 -7.19 -6.42
CA ALA A 91 -23.19 -8.26 -7.38
C ALA A 91 -21.73 -8.71 -7.34
N TYR A 92 -21.47 -9.95 -7.75
CA TYR A 92 -20.12 -10.49 -7.99
C TYR A 92 -20.15 -11.65 -8.98
N GLN A 93 -18.99 -12.01 -9.54
CA GLN A 93 -18.82 -13.22 -10.34
C GLN A 93 -18.28 -14.36 -9.45
N PRO A 94 -19.00 -15.50 -9.33
CA PRO A 94 -18.57 -16.62 -8.50
C PRO A 94 -17.28 -17.31 -8.98
N GLY A 95 -17.03 -17.32 -10.29
CA GLY A 95 -15.82 -17.89 -10.91
C GLY A 95 -15.87 -19.42 -11.12
N GLU A 96 -17.02 -20.05 -10.87
CA GLU A 96 -17.30 -21.46 -11.09
C GLU A 96 -18.79 -21.64 -11.44
N PRO A 97 -19.22 -22.69 -12.17
CA PRO A 97 -20.63 -22.93 -12.48
C PRO A 97 -21.47 -23.13 -11.22
N PHE A 98 -22.62 -22.45 -11.16
CA PHE A 98 -23.45 -22.40 -9.96
C PHE A 98 -24.95 -22.48 -10.23
N GLU A 99 -25.68 -22.90 -9.20
CA GLU A 99 -27.14 -22.83 -9.14
C GLU A 99 -27.56 -22.04 -7.91
N ILE A 100 -28.61 -21.22 -8.07
CA ILE A 100 -29.24 -20.48 -6.98
C ILE A 100 -30.71 -20.85 -6.86
N GLU A 101 -31.23 -20.68 -5.65
CA GLU A 101 -32.65 -20.81 -5.35
C GLU A 101 -33.16 -19.48 -4.83
N THR A 102 -34.06 -18.87 -5.59
CA THR A 102 -34.61 -17.56 -5.30
C THR A 102 -36.04 -17.71 -4.83
N ARG A 103 -36.33 -17.14 -3.66
CA ARG A 103 -37.71 -17.04 -3.18
C ARG A 103 -38.32 -15.74 -3.70
N LEU A 104 -39.30 -15.87 -4.58
CA LEU A 104 -40.03 -14.75 -5.15
C LEU A 104 -40.97 -14.13 -4.12
N ALA A 105 -41.45 -12.91 -4.41
CA ALA A 105 -42.33 -12.15 -3.51
C ALA A 105 -43.69 -12.83 -3.25
N ASP A 106 -44.13 -13.72 -4.15
CA ASP A 106 -45.35 -14.52 -4.01
C ASP A 106 -45.14 -15.82 -3.20
N GLY A 107 -43.91 -16.09 -2.76
CA GLY A 107 -43.53 -17.26 -1.96
C GLY A 107 -43.08 -18.48 -2.74
N HIS A 108 -43.14 -18.45 -4.08
CA HIS A 108 -42.62 -19.53 -4.91
C HIS A 108 -41.08 -19.56 -4.94
N LEU A 109 -40.52 -20.74 -5.17
CA LEU A 109 -39.09 -20.97 -5.29
C LEU A 109 -38.75 -21.18 -6.77
N GLU A 110 -37.87 -20.36 -7.29
CA GLU A 110 -37.34 -20.47 -8.65
C GLU A 110 -35.86 -20.86 -8.58
N VAL A 111 -35.46 -21.81 -9.44
CA VAL A 111 -34.06 -22.27 -9.52
C VAL A 111 -33.46 -21.75 -10.80
N GLU A 112 -32.46 -20.88 -10.68
CA GLU A 112 -31.69 -20.37 -11.79
C GLU A 112 -30.30 -21.04 -11.81
N SER A 113 -29.82 -21.34 -13.01
CA SER A 113 -28.49 -21.93 -13.25
C SER A 113 -27.64 -20.96 -14.05
N SER A 114 -26.35 -20.84 -13.71
CA SER A 114 -25.40 -20.11 -14.55
C SER A 114 -25.26 -20.78 -15.92
N SER A 115 -24.88 -20.01 -16.95
CA SER A 115 -24.54 -20.59 -18.26
C SER A 115 -23.34 -21.54 -18.16
N ALA A 116 -23.17 -22.43 -19.15
CA ALA A 116 -22.06 -23.39 -19.18
C ALA A 116 -20.68 -22.71 -19.31
N ASP A 117 -20.64 -21.48 -19.84
CA ASP A 117 -19.45 -20.62 -19.94
C ASP A 117 -19.30 -19.75 -18.68
N SER A 118 -19.34 -20.39 -17.50
CA SER A 118 -19.53 -19.83 -16.15
C SER A 118 -18.52 -18.79 -15.64
N TYR A 119 -17.65 -18.25 -16.49
CA TYR A 119 -16.72 -17.16 -16.15
C TYR A 119 -17.33 -15.78 -16.37
N THR A 120 -18.52 -15.70 -16.99
CA THR A 120 -19.15 -14.42 -17.36
C THR A 120 -20.42 -14.13 -16.55
N THR A 121 -21.17 -15.12 -16.07
CA THR A 121 -22.43 -14.88 -15.34
C THR A 121 -22.20 -14.19 -13.98
N TRP A 122 -22.88 -13.07 -13.77
CA TRP A 122 -22.93 -12.34 -12.51
C TRP A 122 -24.04 -12.88 -11.62
N LEU A 123 -23.76 -12.95 -10.31
CA LEU A 123 -24.77 -13.15 -9.29
C LEU A 123 -25.10 -11.80 -8.64
N ALA A 124 -26.35 -11.36 -8.77
CA ALA A 124 -26.83 -10.06 -8.28
C ALA A 124 -27.89 -10.22 -7.20
N ARG A 125 -27.99 -9.22 -6.31
CA ARG A 125 -29.01 -9.12 -5.28
C ARG A 125 -29.53 -7.70 -5.18
N ASN A 126 -30.86 -7.55 -5.23
CA ASN A 126 -31.51 -6.24 -5.07
C ASN A 126 -31.74 -5.89 -3.58
N PRO A 127 -32.15 -4.65 -3.26
CA PRO A 127 -32.42 -4.24 -1.88
C PRO A 127 -33.56 -4.98 -1.17
N SER A 128 -34.52 -5.54 -1.92
CA SER A 128 -35.57 -6.40 -1.34
C SER A 128 -35.05 -7.79 -0.95
N GLY A 129 -33.81 -8.11 -1.32
CA GLY A 129 -33.11 -9.33 -0.92
C GLY A 129 -33.23 -10.48 -1.93
N GLU A 130 -33.92 -10.27 -3.04
CA GLU A 130 -34.04 -11.20 -4.15
C GLU A 130 -32.71 -11.31 -4.88
N THR A 131 -32.32 -12.54 -5.18
CA THR A 131 -31.06 -12.87 -5.83
C THR A 131 -31.35 -13.42 -7.23
N TYR A 132 -30.57 -13.04 -8.23
CA TYR A 132 -30.81 -13.43 -9.62
C TYR A 132 -29.52 -13.39 -10.43
N THR A 133 -29.52 -14.07 -11.57
CA THR A 133 -28.39 -14.13 -12.48
C THR A 133 -28.46 -13.05 -13.56
N ILE A 134 -27.31 -12.56 -14.00
CA ILE A 134 -27.20 -11.58 -15.10
C ILE A 134 -26.00 -11.95 -15.97
N GLU A 135 -26.19 -12.04 -17.28
CA GLU A 135 -25.08 -12.26 -18.23
C GLU A 135 -24.12 -11.05 -18.28
N ASP A 136 -22.82 -11.30 -18.45
CA ASP A 136 -21.77 -10.26 -18.36
C ASP A 136 -22.01 -9.06 -19.26
N GLU A 137 -22.37 -9.30 -20.53
CA GLU A 137 -22.60 -8.25 -21.51
C GLU A 137 -23.77 -7.35 -21.06
N VAL A 138 -24.87 -7.96 -20.62
CA VAL A 138 -26.04 -7.24 -20.08
C VAL A 138 -25.66 -6.47 -18.81
N PHE A 139 -24.89 -7.09 -17.92
CA PHE A 139 -24.47 -6.47 -16.67
C PHE A 139 -23.62 -5.22 -16.93
N ARG A 140 -22.59 -5.35 -17.77
CA ARG A 140 -21.67 -4.26 -18.10
C ARG A 140 -22.35 -3.13 -18.84
N ASP A 141 -23.33 -3.41 -19.70
CA ASP A 141 -24.11 -2.36 -20.37
C ASP A 141 -25.09 -1.67 -19.44
N THR A 142 -25.60 -2.38 -18.43
CA THR A 142 -26.65 -1.87 -17.56
C THR A 142 -26.12 -1.17 -16.31
N TYR A 143 -24.99 -1.62 -15.76
CA TYR A 143 -24.54 -1.25 -14.42
C TYR A 143 -23.16 -0.60 -14.40
N VAL A 144 -22.99 0.36 -13.49
CA VAL A 144 -21.71 0.96 -13.13
C VAL A 144 -21.47 0.74 -11.64
N GLU A 145 -20.24 0.40 -11.28
CA GLU A 145 -19.84 0.25 -9.88
C GLU A 145 -19.94 1.60 -9.17
N VAL A 146 -20.56 1.62 -7.99
CA VAL A 146 -20.68 2.82 -7.16
C VAL A 146 -20.12 2.54 -5.78
N GLN A 147 -19.24 3.42 -5.32
CA GLN A 147 -18.77 3.40 -3.95
C GLN A 147 -19.88 3.92 -3.04
N GLU A 148 -20.39 3.07 -2.14
CA GLU A 148 -21.17 3.56 -1.01
C GLU A 148 -20.23 4.34 -0.08
N ARG A 149 -20.38 5.67 -0.06
CA ARG A 149 -19.74 6.51 0.96
C ARG A 149 -20.30 6.13 2.32
N GLY A 150 -19.63 5.22 3.02
CA GLY A 150 -20.00 4.83 4.38
C GLY A 150 -19.62 3.40 4.77
N GLU A 151 -19.40 2.49 3.83
CA GLU A 151 -18.88 1.17 4.19
C GLU A 151 -17.40 1.30 4.57
N LYS A 152 -17.07 0.97 5.83
CA LYS A 152 -15.68 0.80 6.25
C LYS A 152 -15.12 -0.37 5.45
N TYR A 153 -14.08 -0.13 4.65
CA TYR A 153 -13.32 -1.21 4.03
C TYR A 153 -12.91 -2.24 5.09
N ARG A 154 -12.79 -3.51 4.69
CA ARG A 154 -12.38 -4.56 5.61
C ARG A 154 -10.93 -4.36 6.04
N ILE A 155 -10.71 -4.24 7.35
CA ILE A 155 -9.36 -4.32 7.93
C ILE A 155 -8.99 -5.79 8.06
N ARG A 156 -7.95 -6.21 7.36
CA ARG A 156 -7.37 -7.54 7.48
C ARG A 156 -6.57 -7.65 8.78
N SER A 157 -6.57 -8.85 9.35
CA SER A 157 -5.59 -9.24 10.36
C SER A 157 -4.23 -9.50 9.70
N ARG A 158 -3.18 -9.47 10.53
CA ARG A 158 -1.80 -9.76 10.09
C ARG A 158 -1.70 -11.03 9.25
N ASN A 159 -2.35 -12.12 9.66
CA ASN A 159 -2.23 -13.40 8.96
C ASN A 159 -2.98 -13.38 7.61
N GLU A 160 -4.14 -12.73 7.53
CA GLU A 160 -4.91 -12.60 6.28
C GLU A 160 -4.16 -11.79 5.21
N HIS A 161 -3.24 -10.91 5.61
CA HIS A 161 -2.37 -10.22 4.67
C HIS A 161 -1.41 -11.16 3.92
N TRP A 162 -1.08 -12.33 4.47
CA TRP A 162 -0.15 -13.28 3.86
C TRP A 162 -0.82 -14.32 2.96
N ILE A 163 -2.13 -14.52 3.07
CA ILE A 163 -2.86 -15.59 2.36
C ILE A 163 -3.03 -15.21 0.88
N PRO A 164 -2.57 -16.01 -0.09
CA PRO A 164 -2.78 -15.74 -1.51
C PRO A 164 -4.21 -16.12 -1.93
N ASP A 165 -5.15 -15.19 -1.72
CA ASP A 165 -6.58 -15.34 -2.04
C ASP A 165 -6.97 -14.79 -3.43
N GLY A 166 -5.98 -14.47 -4.27
CA GLY A 166 -6.16 -13.90 -5.60
C GLY A 166 -6.52 -12.40 -5.61
N THR A 167 -6.68 -11.77 -4.45
CA THR A 167 -6.92 -10.32 -4.37
C THR A 167 -5.64 -9.51 -4.54
N PRO A 168 -5.71 -8.27 -5.05
CA PRO A 168 -4.54 -7.41 -5.18
C PRO A 168 -3.83 -7.18 -3.84
N ARG A 169 -2.50 -7.22 -3.88
CA ARG A 169 -1.59 -7.08 -2.74
C ARG A 169 -0.67 -5.87 -2.90
N ARG A 170 -0.31 -5.25 -1.77
CA ARG A 170 0.43 -3.98 -1.74
C ARG A 170 1.62 -4.07 -0.79
N ILE A 171 2.82 -3.79 -1.30
CA ILE A 171 4.08 -3.73 -0.55
C ILE A 171 4.49 -2.27 -0.37
N LEU A 172 4.89 -1.89 0.83
CA LEU A 172 5.60 -0.65 1.13
C LEU A 172 7.03 -0.97 1.59
N ALA A 173 8.04 -0.51 0.85
CA ALA A 173 9.45 -0.74 1.14
C ALA A 173 10.15 0.57 1.52
N LEU A 174 10.81 0.58 2.68
CA LEU A 174 11.39 1.78 3.28
C LEU A 174 12.90 1.64 3.45
N ASP A 175 13.66 2.52 2.79
CA ASP A 175 15.11 2.49 2.79
C ASP A 175 15.74 2.80 4.15
N GLY A 176 16.97 2.31 4.36
CA GLY A 176 17.84 2.78 5.43
C GLY A 176 18.45 4.16 5.15
N GLY A 177 18.86 4.89 6.19
CA GLY A 177 19.48 6.22 6.01
C GLY A 177 19.60 7.14 7.24
N GLY A 178 19.51 6.61 8.46
CA GLY A 178 19.66 7.38 9.69
C GLY A 178 18.61 8.49 9.86
N VAL A 179 19.05 9.70 10.25
CA VAL A 179 18.16 10.86 10.48
C VAL A 179 17.42 11.32 9.23
N ARG A 180 17.91 10.95 8.04
CA ARG A 180 17.26 11.27 6.77
C ARG A 180 15.94 10.52 6.56
N GLY A 181 15.59 9.57 7.42
CA GLY A 181 14.26 8.96 7.47
C GLY A 181 13.12 9.99 7.60
N ILE A 182 13.40 11.21 8.05
CA ILE A 182 12.42 12.31 8.01
C ILE A 182 11.96 12.64 6.58
N LEU A 183 12.80 12.45 5.54
CA LEU A 183 12.38 12.57 4.14
C LEU A 183 11.31 11.53 3.80
N THR A 184 11.57 10.27 4.14
CA THR A 184 10.64 9.15 3.97
C THR A 184 9.29 9.44 4.63
N LEU A 185 9.31 9.97 5.86
CA LEU A 185 8.08 10.33 6.58
C LEU A 185 7.26 11.43 5.89
N GLN A 186 7.89 12.37 5.18
CA GLN A 186 7.15 13.40 4.43
C GLN A 186 6.46 12.83 3.18
N TYR A 187 7.10 11.90 2.47
CA TYR A 187 6.45 11.15 1.40
C TYR A 187 5.28 10.32 1.95
N LEU A 188 5.51 9.59 3.04
CA LEU A 188 4.47 8.78 3.68
C LEU A 188 3.30 9.63 4.16
N ALA A 189 3.52 10.84 4.67
CA ALA A 189 2.44 11.73 5.11
C ALA A 189 1.55 12.14 3.92
N ARG A 190 2.15 12.37 2.74
CA ARG A 190 1.40 12.65 1.51
C ARG A 190 0.62 11.43 1.02
N ILE A 191 1.25 10.24 1.03
CA ILE A 191 0.60 8.97 0.67
C ILE A 191 -0.57 8.69 1.60
N GLU A 192 -0.37 8.80 2.92
CA GLU A 192 -1.42 8.61 3.94
C GLU A 192 -2.58 9.58 3.71
N ALA A 193 -2.32 10.86 3.41
CA ALA A 193 -3.37 11.83 3.14
C ALA A 193 -4.20 11.50 1.87
N ILE A 194 -3.53 11.11 0.78
CA ILE A 194 -4.21 10.71 -0.46
C ILE A 194 -5.08 9.48 -0.21
N LEU A 195 -4.50 8.42 0.36
CA LEU A 195 -5.20 7.16 0.57
C LEU A 195 -6.30 7.29 1.62
N LYS A 196 -6.09 8.05 2.70
CA LYS A 196 -7.13 8.35 3.70
C LYS A 196 -8.34 9.00 3.03
N LYS A 197 -8.12 10.07 2.26
CA LYS A 197 -9.19 10.77 1.53
C LYS A 197 -9.93 9.85 0.56
N ARG A 198 -9.19 8.98 -0.15
CA ARG A 198 -9.73 8.01 -1.10
C ARG A 198 -10.62 6.96 -0.44
N HIS A 199 -10.32 6.58 0.81
CA HIS A 199 -11.04 5.56 1.56
C HIS A 199 -11.93 6.16 2.66
N GLY A 200 -12.68 7.21 2.32
CA GLY A 200 -13.74 7.78 3.18
C GLY A 200 -13.28 8.80 4.21
N ASP A 201 -12.03 9.27 4.14
CA ASP A 201 -11.44 10.29 5.01
C ASP A 201 -11.55 10.00 6.52
N SER A 202 -11.60 8.72 6.89
CA SER A 202 -11.75 8.29 8.28
C SER A 202 -10.48 8.51 9.08
N ASP A 203 -10.61 9.08 10.28
CA ASP A 203 -9.50 9.18 11.24
C ASP A 203 -8.98 7.83 11.72
N GLU A 204 -9.70 6.74 11.49
CA GLU A 204 -9.23 5.39 11.78
C GLU A 204 -8.31 4.85 10.68
N PHE A 205 -8.22 5.49 9.51
CA PHE A 205 -7.34 5.03 8.44
C PHE A 205 -5.88 4.99 8.89
N ARG A 206 -5.21 3.88 8.58
CA ARG A 206 -3.78 3.68 8.78
C ARG A 206 -3.19 3.07 7.53
N LEU A 207 -1.92 3.37 7.24
CA LEU A 207 -1.21 2.77 6.12
C LEU A 207 -1.14 1.24 6.22
N CYS A 208 -1.14 0.64 7.42
CA CYS A 208 -1.19 -0.81 7.58
C CYS A 208 -2.52 -1.45 7.19
N HIS A 209 -3.61 -0.68 7.05
CA HIS A 209 -4.84 -1.20 6.48
C HIS A 209 -4.75 -1.33 4.96
N TYR A 210 -3.96 -0.46 4.34
CA TYR A 210 -3.75 -0.43 2.90
C TYR A 210 -2.64 -1.38 2.45
N PHE A 211 -1.46 -1.32 3.08
CA PHE A 211 -0.32 -2.15 2.70
C PHE A 211 -0.38 -3.52 3.40
N ASP A 212 -0.28 -4.59 2.61
CA ASP A 212 -0.25 -5.98 3.06
C ASP A 212 1.12 -6.41 3.60
N LEU A 213 2.19 -5.75 3.13
CA LEU A 213 3.54 -5.93 3.65
C LEU A 213 4.23 -4.58 3.75
N ILE A 214 4.79 -4.28 4.93
CA ILE A 214 5.67 -3.14 5.13
C ILE A 214 7.08 -3.67 5.42
N ALA A 215 8.01 -3.38 4.53
CA ALA A 215 9.41 -3.78 4.60
C ALA A 215 10.29 -2.58 4.99
N GLY A 216 11.28 -2.79 5.84
CA GLY A 216 12.17 -1.72 6.27
C GLY A 216 13.58 -2.18 6.60
N THR A 217 14.55 -1.33 6.25
CA THR A 217 15.96 -1.48 6.63
C THR A 217 16.40 -0.30 7.49
N SER A 218 17.12 -0.54 8.58
CA SER A 218 17.64 0.52 9.46
C SER A 218 16.55 1.46 9.98
N THR A 219 16.69 2.77 9.76
CA THR A 219 15.66 3.78 10.04
C THR A 219 14.29 3.38 9.44
N GLY A 220 14.29 2.81 8.22
CA GLY A 220 13.10 2.26 7.58
C GLY A 220 12.47 1.12 8.36
N ALA A 221 13.24 0.31 9.09
CA ALA A 221 12.70 -0.74 9.97
C ALA A 221 11.98 -0.18 11.20
N ILE A 222 12.43 0.96 11.75
CA ILE A 222 11.72 1.66 12.82
C ILE A 222 10.36 2.15 12.30
N ILE A 223 10.36 2.81 11.14
CA ILE A 223 9.14 3.33 10.51
C ILE A 223 8.19 2.18 10.15
N ALA A 224 8.71 1.12 9.51
CA ALA A 224 7.93 -0.06 9.12
C ALA A 224 7.26 -0.73 10.33
N ALA A 225 8.00 -0.95 11.42
CA ALA A 225 7.46 -1.56 12.63
C ALA A 225 6.40 -0.70 13.32
N ALA A 226 6.55 0.63 13.31
CA ALA A 226 5.55 1.55 13.85
C ALA A 226 4.27 1.57 12.99
N LEU A 227 4.41 1.73 11.67
CA LEU A 227 3.29 1.68 10.72
C LEU A 227 2.56 0.34 10.81
N ALA A 228 3.29 -0.78 10.84
CA ALA A 228 2.70 -2.10 10.90
C ALA A 228 1.90 -2.36 12.18
N ARG A 229 2.10 -1.56 13.23
CA ARG A 229 1.31 -1.59 14.47
C ARG A 229 0.14 -0.63 14.49
N GLY A 230 -0.07 0.13 13.40
CA GLY A 230 -1.15 1.10 13.28
C GLY A 230 -0.82 2.51 13.79
N SER A 231 0.46 2.86 13.92
CA SER A 231 0.85 4.26 14.13
C SER A 231 0.53 5.10 12.89
N ARG A 232 0.06 6.34 13.11
CA ARG A 232 -0.07 7.36 12.06
C ARG A 232 1.31 7.88 11.67
N VAL A 233 1.45 8.38 10.44
CA VAL A 233 2.73 8.96 10.02
C VAL A 233 3.12 10.16 10.90
N SER A 234 2.16 10.96 11.34
CA SER A 234 2.40 12.10 12.26
C SER A 234 3.00 11.68 13.61
N GLU A 235 2.52 10.57 14.19
CA GLU A 235 3.03 10.04 15.46
C GLU A 235 4.49 9.57 15.32
N ILE A 236 4.84 9.03 14.14
CA ILE A 236 6.21 8.59 13.84
C ILE A 236 7.12 9.80 13.63
N ILE A 237 6.65 10.89 13.00
CA ILE A 237 7.39 12.16 12.92
C ILE A 237 7.70 12.69 14.32
N ASP A 238 6.73 12.66 15.23
CA ASP A 238 6.94 13.09 16.62
C ASP A 238 7.94 12.19 17.35
N LEU A 239 7.87 10.86 17.13
CA LEU A 239 8.87 9.93 17.63
C LEU A 239 10.28 10.28 17.13
N TYR A 240 10.43 10.56 15.84
CA TYR A 240 11.72 10.96 15.26
C TYR A 240 12.26 12.24 15.86
N ASN A 241 11.41 13.25 16.06
CA ASN A 241 11.80 14.50 16.70
C ASN A 241 12.30 14.29 18.15
N ARG A 242 11.66 13.38 18.91
CA ARG A 242 12.13 12.98 20.24
C ARG A 242 13.47 12.23 20.18
N LEU A 243 13.58 11.23 19.27
CA LEU A 243 14.82 10.45 19.08
C LEU A 243 16.00 11.36 18.70
N ALA A 244 15.76 12.33 17.83
CA ALA A 244 16.75 13.31 17.38
C ALA A 244 17.32 14.12 18.55
N ALA A 245 16.44 14.61 19.42
CA ALA A 245 16.81 15.41 20.59
C ALA A 245 17.62 14.62 21.63
N ASP A 246 17.39 13.30 21.73
CA ASP A 246 17.94 12.45 22.81
C ASP A 246 19.15 11.61 22.39
N ILE A 247 19.16 11.02 21.18
CA ILE A 247 20.21 10.07 20.74
C ILE A 247 21.45 10.80 20.23
N PHE A 248 21.27 11.96 19.61
CA PHE A 248 22.33 12.62 18.85
C PHE A 248 22.96 13.84 19.54
N ARG A 249 22.61 14.11 20.81
CA ARG A 249 23.44 14.99 21.65
C ARG A 249 24.85 14.40 21.73
N ARG A 250 25.82 15.04 21.07
CA ARG A 250 27.23 14.64 21.07
C ARG A 250 27.69 14.47 22.53
N SER A 251 28.05 13.24 22.90
CA SER A 251 28.73 13.03 24.17
C SER A 251 30.17 13.52 24.02
N TRP A 252 30.49 14.66 24.63
CA TRP A 252 31.84 15.26 24.64
C TRP A 252 32.93 14.30 25.16
N PHE A 253 32.56 13.22 25.84
CA PHE A 253 33.48 12.27 26.50
C PHE A 253 33.86 11.02 25.67
N ARG A 254 33.49 10.93 24.38
CA ARG A 254 33.71 9.73 23.54
C ARG A 254 34.78 9.87 22.45
N PHE A 255 35.82 10.67 22.69
CA PHE A 255 36.99 10.79 21.80
C PHE A 255 37.97 9.62 21.99
N GLY A 256 37.67 8.48 21.37
CA GLY A 256 38.63 7.38 21.23
C GLY A 256 38.20 6.45 20.10
N LEU A 257 39.13 6.09 19.21
CA LEU A 257 38.94 5.25 18.01
C LEU A 257 38.31 3.85 18.26
N MET A 258 37.99 3.48 19.51
CA MET A 258 37.59 2.13 19.91
C MET A 258 36.13 1.99 20.38
N ARG A 259 35.28 3.03 20.32
CA ARG A 259 33.87 2.94 20.77
C ARG A 259 32.89 3.55 19.76
N ALA A 260 31.72 2.91 19.62
CA ALA A 260 30.64 3.34 18.74
C ALA A 260 30.20 4.80 19.01
N LYS A 261 29.91 5.54 17.93
CA LYS A 261 29.64 6.99 17.98
C LYS A 261 28.42 7.37 18.85
N PHE A 262 27.38 6.52 18.89
CA PHE A 262 26.12 6.79 19.59
C PHE A 262 25.83 5.80 20.73
N SER A 263 24.97 6.19 21.67
CA SER A 263 24.54 5.31 22.77
C SER A 263 23.47 4.34 22.29
N ALA A 264 23.83 3.06 22.20
CA ALA A 264 22.88 1.98 21.95
C ALA A 264 21.77 1.91 23.02
N ASP A 265 22.07 2.30 24.26
CA ASP A 265 21.13 2.21 25.39
C ASP A 265 19.98 3.20 25.28
N ARG A 266 20.23 4.43 24.81
CA ARG A 266 19.16 5.41 24.55
C ARG A 266 18.20 4.92 23.48
N LEU A 267 18.74 4.44 22.34
CA LEU A 267 17.93 3.85 21.29
C LEU A 267 17.12 2.65 21.82
N ARG A 268 17.74 1.75 22.59
CA ARG A 268 17.05 0.63 23.23
C ARG A 268 15.93 1.08 24.17
N GLN A 269 16.11 2.17 24.92
CA GLN A 269 15.07 2.72 25.80
C GLN A 269 13.86 3.21 25.00
N HIS A 270 14.07 3.96 23.92
CA HIS A 270 12.98 4.42 23.08
C HIS A 270 12.28 3.26 22.36
N LEU A 271 13.04 2.31 21.79
CA LEU A 271 12.46 1.11 21.16
C LEU A 271 11.69 0.26 22.17
N ARG A 272 12.13 0.21 23.44
CA ARG A 272 11.40 -0.46 24.52
C ARG A 272 10.11 0.27 24.89
N ALA A 273 10.12 1.60 24.93
CA ALA A 273 8.93 2.40 25.21
C ALA A 273 7.88 2.25 24.08
N GLU A 274 8.34 2.34 22.83
CA GLU A 274 7.50 2.28 21.64
C GLU A 274 6.94 0.85 21.42
N PHE A 275 7.83 -0.13 21.35
CA PHE A 275 7.46 -1.48 20.94
C PHE A 275 7.09 -2.41 22.11
N LYS A 276 7.34 -2.00 23.35
CA LYS A 276 7.05 -2.77 24.57
C LYS A 276 7.65 -4.19 24.46
N ASN A 277 6.97 -5.20 24.97
CA ASN A 277 7.38 -6.62 24.88
C ASN A 277 6.72 -7.35 23.70
N ASN A 278 6.23 -6.62 22.69
CA ASN A 278 5.57 -7.26 21.55
C ASN A 278 6.62 -8.04 20.74
N THR A 279 6.28 -9.28 20.39
CA THR A 279 7.08 -10.12 19.49
C THR A 279 6.64 -9.92 18.04
N MET A 280 7.40 -10.47 17.08
CA MET A 280 6.99 -10.51 15.66
C MET A 280 5.66 -11.27 15.45
N GLY A 281 5.36 -12.23 16.34
CA GLY A 281 4.12 -12.99 16.40
C GLY A 281 2.98 -12.31 17.17
N SER A 282 3.19 -11.10 17.71
CA SER A 282 2.15 -10.38 18.45
C SER A 282 0.99 -9.91 17.56
N THR A 283 -0.24 -9.99 18.07
CA THR A 283 -1.46 -9.45 17.45
C THR A 283 -1.49 -7.91 17.41
N ALA A 284 -0.59 -7.25 18.13
CA ALA A 284 -0.42 -5.81 18.04
C ALA A 284 0.19 -5.35 16.71
N ILE A 285 0.81 -6.25 15.96
CA ILE A 285 1.23 -6.00 14.57
C ILE A 285 0.04 -6.39 13.69
N GLN A 286 -0.46 -5.43 12.91
CA GLN A 286 -1.73 -5.51 12.18
C GLN A 286 -1.54 -5.97 10.73
N THR A 287 -0.34 -5.84 10.15
CA THR A 287 -0.03 -6.23 8.76
C THR A 287 1.29 -7.00 8.64
N GLY A 288 1.61 -7.50 7.45
CA GLY A 288 2.90 -8.10 7.14
C GLY A 288 4.05 -7.13 7.42
N LEU A 289 5.10 -7.63 8.09
CA LEU A 289 6.30 -6.87 8.43
C LEU A 289 7.52 -7.65 7.97
N LEU A 290 8.43 -6.98 7.28
CA LEU A 290 9.77 -7.45 6.98
C LEU A 290 10.80 -6.46 7.53
N VAL A 291 11.70 -6.94 8.38
CA VAL A 291 12.86 -6.18 8.85
C VAL A 291 14.14 -6.84 8.34
N VAL A 292 14.99 -6.05 7.69
CA VAL A 292 16.26 -6.54 7.15
C VAL A 292 17.37 -6.31 8.15
N ALA A 293 18.10 -7.37 8.51
CA ALA A 293 19.34 -7.27 9.28
C ALA A 293 20.47 -8.03 8.57
N LYS A 294 21.72 -7.75 8.92
CA LYS A 294 22.88 -8.49 8.42
C LYS A 294 23.50 -9.26 9.58
N ARG A 295 23.63 -10.58 9.42
CA ARG A 295 24.36 -11.42 10.36
C ARG A 295 25.84 -11.38 10.00
N LEU A 296 26.64 -10.76 10.86
CA LEU A 296 28.05 -10.48 10.62
C LEU A 296 28.91 -11.75 10.72
N ASP A 297 28.63 -12.61 11.69
CA ASP A 297 29.41 -13.82 11.98
C ASP A 297 29.25 -14.94 10.94
N SER A 298 28.17 -14.93 10.15
CA SER A 298 27.97 -15.83 9.01
C SER A 298 28.06 -15.15 7.64
N GLY A 299 28.09 -13.81 7.60
CA GLY A 299 28.02 -13.03 6.36
C GLY A 299 26.66 -13.05 5.66
N SER A 300 25.60 -13.61 6.25
CA SER A 300 24.28 -13.76 5.61
C SER A 300 23.36 -12.57 5.86
N THR A 301 22.59 -12.17 4.84
CA THR A 301 21.42 -11.28 5.02
C THR A 301 20.30 -12.06 5.73
N TRP A 302 19.62 -11.43 6.68
CA TRP A 302 18.53 -12.01 7.45
C TRP A 302 17.23 -11.22 7.21
N PRO A 303 16.32 -11.72 6.34
CA PRO A 303 14.98 -11.19 6.17
C PRO A 303 14.07 -11.67 7.32
N MET A 304 13.99 -10.91 8.40
CA MET A 304 13.16 -11.25 9.56
C MET A 304 11.73 -10.79 9.30
N SER A 305 10.84 -11.72 8.94
CA SER A 305 9.43 -11.44 8.65
C SER A 305 8.48 -12.09 9.64
N ASN A 306 7.27 -11.54 9.73
CA ASN A 306 6.16 -12.13 10.48
C ASN A 306 5.22 -13.00 9.60
N ASN A 307 5.74 -13.55 8.51
CA ASN A 307 4.99 -14.41 7.59
C ASN A 307 4.70 -15.77 8.23
N PRO A 308 3.43 -16.12 8.56
CA PRO A 308 3.08 -17.38 9.18
C PRO A 308 3.28 -18.60 8.28
N LEU A 309 3.45 -18.39 6.97
CA LEU A 309 3.68 -19.45 5.97
C LEU A 309 5.17 -19.74 5.75
N SER A 310 6.06 -18.97 6.39
CA SER A 310 7.51 -19.16 6.27
C SER A 310 7.98 -20.35 7.11
N PRO A 311 8.91 -21.19 6.60
CA PRO A 311 9.46 -22.33 7.35
C PRO A 311 10.11 -21.96 8.69
N PHE A 312 10.60 -20.73 8.84
CA PHE A 312 11.24 -20.25 10.07
C PHE A 312 10.30 -19.48 11.00
N PHE A 313 9.02 -19.37 10.66
CA PHE A 313 8.09 -18.58 11.49
C PHE A 313 7.80 -19.25 12.82
N ARG A 314 7.55 -20.55 12.80
CA ARG A 314 7.29 -21.40 13.97
C ARG A 314 8.22 -22.61 13.90
N ALA A 315 9.01 -22.80 14.95
CA ALA A 315 9.83 -23.99 15.11
C ALA A 315 8.97 -25.19 15.54
N GLU A 316 9.25 -26.36 14.98
CA GLU A 316 8.71 -27.64 15.43
C GLU A 316 9.52 -28.18 16.63
N PRO A 317 9.00 -29.14 17.40
CA PRO A 317 9.68 -29.62 18.62
C PRO A 317 11.12 -30.13 18.45
N ASN A 318 11.48 -30.59 17.24
CA ASN A 318 12.81 -31.10 16.93
C ASN A 318 13.72 -30.08 16.23
N ASP A 319 13.22 -28.88 15.93
CA ASP A 319 14.01 -27.85 15.31
C ASP A 319 15.00 -27.24 16.31
N THR A 320 16.19 -26.92 15.82
CA THR A 320 17.23 -26.28 16.65
C THR A 320 17.24 -24.77 16.52
N PHE A 321 16.41 -24.17 15.67
CA PHE A 321 16.30 -22.71 15.51
C PHE A 321 15.16 -22.14 16.37
N PHE A 322 15.27 -20.86 16.73
CA PHE A 322 14.15 -20.15 17.38
C PHE A 322 13.17 -19.59 16.35
N SER A 323 11.87 -19.77 16.62
CA SER A 323 10.77 -19.23 15.83
C SER A 323 10.91 -17.73 15.61
N ASN A 324 10.72 -17.26 14.38
CA ASN A 324 10.68 -15.83 14.12
C ASN A 324 9.57 -15.14 14.94
N GLU A 325 8.44 -15.81 15.16
CA GLU A 325 7.29 -15.26 15.90
C GLU A 325 7.60 -14.89 17.35
N ASP A 326 8.63 -15.49 17.95
CA ASP A 326 9.04 -15.28 19.34
C ASP A 326 10.02 -14.12 19.52
N TYR A 327 10.67 -13.66 18.44
CA TYR A 327 11.60 -12.55 18.55
C TYR A 327 10.89 -11.27 18.97
N LEU A 328 11.41 -10.64 20.03
CA LEU A 328 10.98 -9.31 20.45
C LEU A 328 11.18 -8.31 19.31
N LEU A 329 10.10 -7.63 18.90
CA LEU A 329 10.11 -6.65 17.82
C LEU A 329 11.19 -5.59 18.03
N ARG A 330 11.34 -5.09 19.26
CA ARG A 330 12.39 -4.11 19.60
C ARG A 330 13.81 -4.62 19.37
N ARG A 331 14.07 -5.93 19.52
CA ARG A 331 15.41 -6.52 19.27
C ARG A 331 15.65 -6.67 17.78
N VAL A 332 14.65 -7.11 17.03
CA VAL A 332 14.70 -7.19 15.56
C VAL A 332 14.97 -5.83 14.93
N VAL A 333 14.22 -4.79 15.34
CA VAL A 333 14.44 -3.42 14.87
C VAL A 333 15.79 -2.87 15.34
N ARG A 334 16.24 -3.20 16.56
CA ARG A 334 17.57 -2.80 17.05
C ARG A 334 18.70 -3.43 16.25
N ALA A 335 18.57 -4.70 15.86
CA ALA A 335 19.53 -5.37 15.00
C ALA A 335 19.64 -4.67 13.64
N SER A 336 18.50 -4.36 13.02
CA SER A 336 18.46 -3.63 11.74
C SER A 336 19.06 -2.23 11.78
N THR A 337 19.13 -1.58 12.95
CA THR A 337 19.65 -0.21 13.15
C THR A 337 21.08 -0.17 13.72
N ALA A 338 21.74 -1.33 13.85
CA ALA A 338 23.07 -1.46 14.42
C ALA A 338 24.18 -1.05 13.43
N ALA A 339 24.16 0.21 12.96
CA ALA A 339 25.05 0.66 11.90
C ALA A 339 26.52 0.57 12.34
N PRO A 340 27.39 -0.10 11.56
CA PRO A 340 28.82 -0.18 11.86
C PRO A 340 29.41 1.22 12.06
N HIS A 341 30.39 1.36 12.97
CA HIS A 341 30.96 2.65 13.40
C HIS A 341 30.03 3.55 14.26
N TYR A 342 28.71 3.42 14.13
CA TYR A 342 27.73 4.24 14.85
C TYR A 342 27.16 3.57 16.11
N PHE A 343 26.87 2.28 16.05
CA PHE A 343 26.29 1.50 17.15
C PHE A 343 27.01 0.15 17.30
N ALA A 344 26.98 -0.41 18.50
CA ALA A 344 27.44 -1.78 18.73
C ALA A 344 26.50 -2.81 18.06
N PRO A 345 26.99 -3.99 17.65
CA PRO A 345 26.15 -5.08 17.17
C PRO A 345 25.09 -5.49 18.20
N GLU A 346 23.98 -6.02 17.71
CA GLU A 346 22.94 -6.65 18.53
C GLU A 346 23.12 -8.17 18.47
N TYR A 347 23.16 -8.81 19.63
CA TYR A 347 23.23 -10.27 19.71
C TYR A 347 21.81 -10.80 19.87
N ILE A 348 21.42 -11.79 19.09
CA ILE A 348 20.10 -12.45 19.18
C ILE A 348 20.35 -13.95 19.32
N GLU A 349 19.65 -14.60 20.23
CA GLU A 349 19.61 -16.06 20.33
C GLU A 349 18.89 -16.61 19.11
N ILE A 350 19.56 -17.43 18.30
CA ILE A 350 19.03 -17.95 17.05
C ILE A 350 18.88 -19.47 17.04
N SER A 351 19.51 -20.14 17.99
CA SER A 351 19.49 -21.59 18.10
C SER A 351 19.56 -22.08 19.55
N THR A 352 18.96 -23.23 19.82
CA THR A 352 19.10 -23.97 21.07
C THR A 352 20.44 -24.72 21.17
N GLU A 353 21.22 -24.76 20.10
CA GLU A 353 22.54 -25.41 20.08
C GLU A 353 23.54 -24.68 20.97
N LYS A 354 24.33 -25.45 21.72
CA LYS A 354 25.29 -24.92 22.71
C LYS A 354 26.50 -24.22 22.08
N GLU A 355 26.89 -24.57 20.86
CA GLU A 355 28.13 -24.07 20.25
C GLU A 355 27.98 -22.67 19.63
N LYS A 356 26.83 -22.38 19.01
CA LYS A 356 26.54 -21.06 18.41
C LYS A 356 25.09 -20.62 18.70
N PRO A 357 24.72 -20.44 19.98
CA PRO A 357 23.36 -20.08 20.35
C PRO A 357 22.96 -18.69 19.87
N HIS A 358 23.94 -17.81 19.59
CA HIS A 358 23.70 -16.42 19.21
C HIS A 358 24.21 -16.09 17.80
N GLY A 359 23.46 -15.25 17.08
CA GLY A 359 23.94 -14.53 15.90
C GLY A 359 24.36 -13.11 16.27
N GLN A 360 25.39 -12.58 15.60
CA GLN A 360 25.83 -11.20 15.74
C GLN A 360 25.25 -10.36 14.60
N PHE A 361 24.34 -9.44 14.93
CA PHE A 361 23.61 -8.66 13.94
C PHE A 361 24.09 -7.21 13.89
N ILE A 362 24.27 -6.73 12.65
CA ILE A 362 24.51 -5.34 12.32
C ILE A 362 23.40 -4.83 11.39
N ASP A 363 23.44 -3.53 11.12
CA ASP A 363 22.46 -2.86 10.26
C ASP A 363 22.28 -3.55 8.91
N GLY A 364 21.03 -3.71 8.49
CA GLY A 364 20.68 -4.35 7.22
C GLY A 364 21.20 -3.59 6.00
N GLY A 365 21.52 -2.31 6.15
CA GLY A 365 22.20 -1.50 5.14
C GLY A 365 23.61 -2.00 4.83
N ALA A 366 24.26 -2.77 5.71
CA ALA A 366 25.49 -3.50 5.40
C ALA A 366 25.24 -4.76 4.55
N SER A 367 24.21 -4.74 3.71
CA SER A 367 23.83 -5.74 2.74
C SER A 367 23.36 -5.04 1.46
N PRO A 368 23.15 -5.77 0.34
CA PRO A 368 22.56 -5.18 -0.88
C PRO A 368 21.16 -4.58 -0.68
N HIS A 369 20.52 -4.83 0.47
CA HIS A 369 19.12 -4.50 0.72
C HIS A 369 18.95 -3.29 1.65
N ASN A 370 19.80 -2.27 1.51
CA ASN A 370 19.49 -0.95 2.10
C ASN A 370 18.16 -0.41 1.56
N ASN A 371 17.90 -0.64 0.27
CA ASN A 371 16.57 -0.61 -0.32
C ASN A 371 15.97 -2.03 -0.25
N PRO A 372 14.98 -2.29 0.62
CA PRO A 372 14.46 -3.65 0.84
C PRO A 372 13.46 -4.12 -0.24
N SER A 373 13.20 -3.31 -1.26
CA SER A 373 12.12 -3.55 -2.25
C SER A 373 12.26 -4.89 -2.97
N LEU A 374 13.44 -5.19 -3.51
CA LEU A 374 13.67 -6.45 -4.22
C LEU A 374 13.60 -7.65 -3.26
N LEU A 375 14.06 -7.50 -2.01
CA LEU A 375 13.98 -8.56 -1.01
C LEU A 375 12.53 -8.82 -0.57
N ALA A 376 11.71 -7.77 -0.48
CA ALA A 376 10.28 -7.90 -0.22
C ALA A 376 9.56 -8.60 -1.37
N LEU A 377 9.90 -8.26 -2.62
CA LEU A 377 9.39 -8.97 -3.80
C LEU A 377 9.78 -10.45 -3.78
N GLN A 378 11.05 -10.77 -3.46
CA GLN A 378 11.51 -12.15 -3.31
C GLN A 378 10.77 -12.88 -2.20
N LEU A 379 10.56 -12.24 -1.04
CA LEU A 379 9.84 -12.82 0.10
C LEU A 379 8.41 -13.24 -0.28
N VAL A 380 7.71 -12.46 -1.11
CA VAL A 380 6.32 -12.75 -1.47
C VAL A 380 6.17 -13.71 -2.65
N SER A 381 7.19 -13.81 -3.52
CA SER A 381 7.10 -14.55 -4.80
C SER A 381 7.86 -15.87 -4.83
N VAL A 382 8.96 -16.00 -4.08
CA VAL A 382 9.75 -17.23 -4.06
C VAL A 382 9.04 -18.28 -3.20
N SER A 383 8.76 -19.44 -3.79
CA SER A 383 7.98 -20.53 -3.16
C SER A 383 8.55 -20.98 -1.82
N GLY A 384 9.87 -20.92 -1.64
CA GLY A 384 10.54 -21.26 -0.37
C GLY A 384 10.14 -20.40 0.83
N PHE A 385 9.57 -19.21 0.61
CA PHE A 385 9.03 -18.35 1.67
C PHE A 385 7.52 -18.55 1.91
N GLY A 386 6.83 -19.33 1.06
CA GLY A 386 5.46 -19.77 1.28
C GLY A 386 4.33 -18.74 1.07
N ALA A 387 4.64 -17.47 0.77
CA ALA A 387 3.62 -16.43 0.57
C ALA A 387 2.86 -16.57 -0.77
N GLY A 388 3.58 -16.78 -1.88
CA GLY A 388 3.01 -17.13 -3.19
C GLY A 388 2.06 -16.07 -3.77
N TRP A 389 2.39 -14.79 -3.66
CA TRP A 389 1.55 -13.72 -4.22
C TRP A 389 1.65 -13.67 -5.75
N ASP A 390 0.53 -13.34 -6.41
CA ASP A 390 0.45 -13.23 -7.86
C ASP A 390 1.35 -12.09 -8.37
N LEU A 391 2.18 -12.40 -9.38
CA LEU A 391 2.98 -11.42 -10.11
C LEU A 391 2.19 -10.92 -11.32
N ASP A 392 1.50 -9.80 -11.14
CA ASP A 392 0.72 -9.11 -12.16
C ASP A 392 0.62 -7.62 -11.83
N PRO A 393 0.72 -6.69 -12.80
CA PRO A 393 0.66 -5.26 -12.54
C PRO A 393 -0.66 -4.80 -11.93
N ASP A 394 -1.78 -5.51 -12.15
CA ASP A 394 -3.07 -5.20 -11.55
C ASP A 394 -3.30 -5.92 -10.21
N LYS A 395 -2.39 -6.82 -9.81
CA LYS A 395 -2.48 -7.58 -8.55
C LYS A 395 -1.34 -7.34 -7.57
N LEU A 396 -0.22 -6.74 -7.98
CA LEU A 396 0.89 -6.44 -7.08
C LEU A 396 1.37 -4.99 -7.24
N LEU A 397 1.13 -4.20 -6.20
CA LEU A 397 1.67 -2.85 -6.07
C LEU A 397 2.90 -2.89 -5.16
N LEU A 398 4.02 -2.33 -5.60
CA LEU A 398 5.20 -2.12 -4.77
C LEU A 398 5.54 -0.62 -4.73
N VAL A 399 5.43 -0.03 -3.55
CA VAL A 399 5.80 1.37 -3.28
C VAL A 399 7.10 1.39 -2.50
N SER A 400 8.11 2.05 -3.04
CA SER A 400 9.44 2.15 -2.47
C SER A 400 9.76 3.61 -2.16
N VAL A 401 10.17 3.90 -0.92
CA VAL A 401 10.43 5.26 -0.45
C VAL A 401 11.83 5.37 0.11
N GLY A 402 12.66 6.20 -0.54
CA GLY A 402 14.05 6.43 -0.20
C GLY A 402 14.27 7.40 0.95
N THR A 403 15.52 7.48 1.43
CA THR A 403 15.99 8.45 2.44
C THR A 403 16.86 9.56 1.84
N GLY A 404 16.74 9.76 0.53
CA GLY A 404 17.61 10.64 -0.25
C GLY A 404 18.90 9.94 -0.67
N MET A 405 19.33 10.18 -1.90
CA MET A 405 20.60 9.70 -2.45
C MET A 405 21.53 10.86 -2.74
N ALA A 406 22.82 10.61 -2.77
CA ALA A 406 23.82 11.63 -2.97
C ALA A 406 24.93 11.09 -3.86
N ASN A 407 25.37 11.90 -4.83
CA ASN A 407 26.54 11.55 -5.62
C ASN A 407 27.75 11.38 -4.69
N PRO A 408 28.47 10.25 -4.79
CA PRO A 408 29.70 10.02 -4.04
C PRO A 408 30.77 10.98 -4.59
N ASP A 409 30.91 12.13 -3.95
CA ASP A 409 32.01 13.06 -4.25
C ASP A 409 33.26 12.51 -3.58
N VAL A 410 34.12 11.83 -4.34
CA VAL A 410 35.27 11.08 -3.81
C VAL A 410 36.41 12.07 -3.48
N SER A 411 36.25 12.80 -2.38
CA SER A 411 37.39 13.46 -1.73
C SER A 411 38.29 12.41 -1.07
N ARG A 412 39.61 12.51 -1.28
CA ARG A 412 40.62 11.70 -0.58
C ARG A 412 40.42 11.86 0.93
N SER A 413 40.16 10.78 1.66
CA SER A 413 40.30 10.78 3.12
C SER A 413 41.76 10.44 3.46
N TRP A 414 42.21 10.84 4.64
CA TRP A 414 43.55 10.49 5.12
C TRP A 414 43.53 9.29 6.06
N PHE A 415 42.34 8.90 6.55
CA PHE A 415 42.18 7.89 7.59
C PHE A 415 41.51 6.63 7.04
N ALA A 416 42.15 5.47 7.24
CA ALA A 416 41.70 4.18 6.73
C ALA A 416 40.25 3.82 7.14
N GLY A 417 39.85 4.14 8.37
CA GLY A 417 38.48 3.87 8.86
C GLY A 417 37.40 4.73 8.20
N GLU A 418 37.70 6.00 7.92
CA GLU A 418 36.78 6.88 7.19
C GLU A 418 36.67 6.47 5.73
N HIS A 419 37.77 6.05 5.12
CA HIS A 419 37.79 5.45 3.79
C HIS A 419 36.93 4.20 3.69
N ALA A 420 37.07 3.25 4.63
CA ALA A 420 36.26 2.03 4.65
C ALA A 420 34.76 2.34 4.76
N LEU A 421 34.37 3.32 5.60
CA LEU A 421 32.98 3.75 5.72
C LEU A 421 32.46 4.41 4.42
N LYS A 422 33.25 5.27 3.78
CA LYS A 422 32.90 5.89 2.49
C LYS A 422 32.71 4.83 1.40
N SER A 423 33.59 3.83 1.33
CA SER A 423 33.47 2.71 0.37
C SER A 423 32.21 1.87 0.63
N LEU A 424 31.88 1.57 1.88
CA LEU A 424 30.65 0.87 2.22
C LEU A 424 29.41 1.67 1.81
N LEU A 425 29.37 2.98 2.10
CA LEU A 425 28.27 3.85 1.69
C LEU A 425 28.13 3.96 0.17
N SER A 426 29.25 3.97 -0.57
CA SER A 426 29.24 3.92 -2.04
C SER A 426 28.62 2.62 -2.52
N LEU A 427 29.08 1.47 -2.02
CA LEU A 427 28.53 0.17 -2.37
C LEU A 427 27.03 0.05 -2.05
N MET A 428 26.60 0.63 -0.92
CA MET A 428 25.19 0.69 -0.56
C MET A 428 24.35 1.47 -1.57
N ASN A 429 24.86 2.60 -2.08
CA ASN A 429 24.20 3.37 -3.13
C ASN A 429 24.16 2.58 -4.45
N ASP A 430 25.28 1.98 -4.86
CA ASP A 430 25.36 1.16 -6.09
C ASP A 430 24.34 0.00 -6.05
N CYS A 431 24.21 -0.66 -4.88
CA CYS A 431 23.21 -1.72 -4.68
C CYS A 431 21.78 -1.18 -4.73
N ALA A 432 21.51 -0.02 -4.14
CA ALA A 432 20.18 0.59 -4.15
C ALA A 432 19.75 1.02 -5.56
N GLU A 433 20.67 1.58 -6.35
CA GLU A 433 20.46 1.88 -7.77
C GLU A 433 20.23 0.61 -8.58
N SER A 434 21.04 -0.44 -8.35
CA SER A 434 20.85 -1.74 -9.02
C SER A 434 19.48 -2.35 -8.72
N VAL A 435 19.00 -2.26 -7.47
CA VAL A 435 17.66 -2.69 -7.09
C VAL A 435 16.58 -1.89 -7.83
N GLU A 436 16.74 -0.57 -7.93
CA GLU A 436 15.81 0.31 -8.63
C GLU A 436 15.76 -0.01 -10.13
N THR A 437 16.92 -0.22 -10.77
CA THR A 437 17.03 -0.62 -12.18
C THR A 437 16.30 -1.93 -12.45
N VAL A 438 16.56 -2.97 -11.64
CA VAL A 438 15.90 -4.27 -11.79
C VAL A 438 14.40 -4.15 -11.60
N LEU A 439 13.93 -3.36 -10.63
CA LEU A 439 12.49 -3.20 -10.41
C LEU A 439 11.83 -2.39 -11.53
N GLN A 440 12.45 -1.34 -12.06
CA GLN A 440 11.95 -0.66 -13.26
C GLN A 440 11.88 -1.62 -14.45
N TRP A 441 12.87 -2.49 -14.62
CA TRP A 441 12.89 -3.50 -15.69
C TRP A 441 11.81 -4.59 -15.56
N LEU A 442 11.34 -4.86 -14.35
CA LEU A 442 10.34 -5.88 -14.06
C LEU A 442 8.89 -5.34 -14.09
N SER A 443 8.67 -4.04 -14.18
CA SER A 443 7.40 -3.41 -13.77
C SER A 443 6.81 -2.43 -14.75
N SER A 444 5.54 -2.09 -14.52
CA SER A 444 4.96 -0.83 -14.99
C SER A 444 5.25 0.22 -13.91
N SER A 445 5.99 1.26 -14.26
CA SER A 445 6.43 2.28 -13.31
C SER A 445 6.14 3.70 -13.84
N PRO A 446 5.05 4.35 -13.41
CA PRO A 446 4.76 5.74 -13.80
C PRO A 446 5.74 6.74 -13.18
N THR A 447 6.53 6.31 -12.21
CA THR A 447 7.57 7.10 -11.55
C THR A 447 8.97 6.70 -11.99
N ALA A 448 9.10 5.96 -13.11
CA ALA A 448 10.40 5.56 -13.62
C ALA A 448 11.25 6.79 -13.89
N ARG A 449 12.52 6.74 -13.48
CA ARG A 449 13.46 7.85 -13.66
C ARG A 449 14.68 7.39 -14.44
N HIS A 450 15.38 8.37 -15.02
CA HIS A 450 16.70 8.17 -15.60
C HIS A 450 17.69 7.78 -14.49
N LEU A 451 18.10 6.51 -14.49
CA LEU A 451 19.09 5.98 -13.53
C LEU A 451 20.51 6.06 -14.07
N ASP A 452 20.68 5.76 -15.35
CA ASP A 452 21.96 5.78 -16.05
C ASP A 452 21.82 6.46 -17.41
N ALA A 453 22.88 7.16 -17.84
CA ALA A 453 22.89 7.89 -19.10
C ALA A 453 22.69 6.98 -20.33
N ALA A 454 23.07 5.71 -20.24
CA ALA A 454 22.85 4.70 -21.27
C ALA A 454 21.45 4.06 -21.19
N LEU A 455 20.90 3.86 -19.98
CA LEU A 455 19.63 3.13 -19.77
C LEU A 455 18.36 3.97 -19.98
N LYS A 456 18.45 5.31 -19.93
CA LYS A 456 17.30 6.23 -20.01
C LYS A 456 16.17 5.83 -19.02
N GLU A 457 14.89 5.90 -19.41
CA GLU A 457 13.72 5.71 -18.51
C GLU A 457 13.19 4.26 -18.47
N MET A 458 13.65 3.39 -19.38
CA MET A 458 13.27 1.97 -19.47
C MET A 458 11.76 1.65 -19.54
N HIS A 459 10.87 2.62 -19.82
CA HIS A 459 9.41 2.43 -19.80
C HIS A 459 8.88 1.34 -20.77
N GLY A 460 9.69 0.89 -21.73
CA GLY A 460 9.36 -0.20 -22.66
C GLY A 460 10.32 -1.39 -22.64
N ASP A 461 11.34 -1.37 -21.79
CA ASP A 461 12.28 -2.47 -21.64
C ASP A 461 11.75 -3.39 -20.53
N LEU A 462 11.36 -4.62 -20.88
CA LEU A 462 10.81 -5.60 -19.93
C LEU A 462 11.69 -6.86 -19.89
N LEU A 463 11.98 -7.36 -18.68
CA LEU A 463 12.73 -8.61 -18.51
C LEU A 463 11.86 -9.83 -18.86
N ALA A 464 10.56 -9.71 -18.67
CA ALA A 464 9.56 -10.72 -18.96
C ALA A 464 8.66 -10.26 -20.13
N GLU A 465 7.85 -11.17 -20.68
CA GLU A 465 6.92 -10.87 -21.78
C GLU A 465 5.88 -9.79 -21.43
N ARG A 466 5.65 -9.56 -20.13
CA ARG A 466 4.75 -8.54 -19.58
C ARG A 466 5.31 -8.00 -18.26
N PRO A 467 4.90 -6.79 -17.82
CA PRO A 467 5.20 -6.32 -16.48
C PRO A 467 4.74 -7.33 -15.42
N LEU A 468 5.49 -7.47 -14.33
CA LEU A 468 5.18 -8.39 -13.24
C LEU A 468 4.56 -7.70 -12.01
N LEU A 469 4.59 -6.37 -11.96
CA LEU A 469 4.06 -5.57 -10.87
C LEU A 469 3.89 -4.10 -11.30
N HIS A 470 3.08 -3.35 -10.56
CA HIS A 470 3.03 -1.89 -10.60
C HIS A 470 4.01 -1.35 -9.55
N TYR A 471 5.03 -0.61 -9.98
CA TYR A 471 6.12 -0.15 -9.13
C TYR A 471 6.13 1.37 -9.01
N LEU A 472 6.25 1.87 -7.80
CA LEU A 472 6.39 3.30 -7.51
C LEU A 472 7.68 3.51 -6.71
N ARG A 473 8.53 4.44 -7.12
CA ARG A 473 9.73 4.83 -6.40
C ARG A 473 9.74 6.33 -6.15
N TYR A 474 9.83 6.70 -4.89
CA TYR A 474 9.95 8.09 -4.46
C TYR A 474 11.27 8.32 -3.75
N ASN A 475 12.09 9.21 -4.28
CA ASN A 475 13.38 9.55 -3.70
C ASN A 475 13.82 10.96 -4.10
N VAL A 476 14.73 11.54 -3.31
CA VAL A 476 15.35 12.85 -3.56
C VAL A 476 16.82 12.66 -3.89
N MET A 477 17.31 13.32 -4.93
CA MET A 477 18.76 13.48 -5.11
C MET A 477 19.21 14.71 -4.32
N LEU A 478 20.09 14.49 -3.34
CA LEU A 478 20.77 15.52 -2.56
C LEU A 478 21.95 16.06 -3.37
N ASP A 479 21.59 16.72 -4.46
CA ASP A 479 22.46 17.37 -5.43
C ASP A 479 21.93 18.78 -5.71
N SER A 480 22.83 19.76 -5.83
CA SER A 480 22.43 21.17 -5.97
C SER A 480 21.59 21.43 -7.22
N ASP A 481 21.98 20.85 -8.35
CA ASP A 481 21.29 21.07 -9.63
C ASP A 481 19.96 20.33 -9.62
N TRP A 482 19.95 19.09 -9.14
CA TRP A 482 18.70 18.34 -9.02
C TRP A 482 17.67 19.02 -8.10
N LEU A 483 18.07 19.51 -6.93
CA LEU A 483 17.16 20.21 -6.00
C LEU A 483 16.62 21.51 -6.60
N LYS A 484 17.44 22.23 -7.36
CA LYS A 484 17.03 23.45 -8.05
C LYS A 484 16.03 23.14 -9.16
N ASP A 485 16.36 22.20 -10.03
CA ASP A 485 15.58 21.91 -11.23
C ASP A 485 14.27 21.17 -10.93
N ASN A 486 14.26 20.30 -9.91
CA ASN A 486 13.09 19.47 -9.59
C ASN A 486 12.25 20.06 -8.46
N LEU A 487 12.84 20.80 -7.53
CA LEU A 487 12.13 21.33 -6.35
C LEU A 487 12.14 22.86 -6.25
N GLY A 488 12.87 23.57 -7.13
CA GLY A 488 13.04 25.03 -7.02
C GLY A 488 13.86 25.47 -5.82
N LEU A 489 14.67 24.58 -5.23
CA LEU A 489 15.43 24.84 -4.00
C LEU A 489 16.90 25.07 -4.32
N ASN A 490 17.37 26.31 -4.10
CA ASN A 490 18.78 26.64 -4.26
C ASN A 490 19.56 26.25 -2.98
N CYS A 491 20.42 25.23 -3.09
CA CYS A 491 21.31 24.81 -2.01
C CYS A 491 22.78 24.92 -2.45
N THR A 492 23.62 25.51 -1.60
CA THR A 492 25.06 25.59 -1.86
C THR A 492 25.72 24.22 -1.67
N LYS A 493 26.92 24.01 -2.25
CA LYS A 493 27.67 22.76 -2.03
C LYS A 493 27.90 22.45 -0.53
N PRO A 494 28.25 23.42 0.34
CA PRO A 494 28.28 23.20 1.79
C PRO A 494 26.95 22.75 2.40
N ASP A 495 25.81 23.27 1.93
CA ASP A 495 24.50 22.81 2.39
C ASP A 495 24.26 21.35 2.01
N ILE A 496 24.57 21.01 0.76
CA ILE A 496 24.49 19.64 0.24
C ILE A 496 25.38 18.69 1.06
N ASP A 497 26.66 19.01 1.27
CA ASP A 497 27.59 18.19 2.04
C ASP A 497 27.11 17.93 3.47
N ARG A 498 26.39 18.88 4.07
CA ARG A 498 25.72 18.69 5.35
C ARG A 498 24.52 17.77 5.21
N LEU A 499 23.60 18.03 4.28
CA LEU A 499 22.37 17.26 4.08
C LEU A 499 22.63 15.77 3.77
N LYS A 500 23.77 15.46 3.14
CA LYS A 500 24.21 14.07 2.88
C LYS A 500 24.48 13.26 4.16
N LYS A 501 24.77 13.92 5.29
CA LYS A 501 25.13 13.24 6.54
C LYS A 501 23.91 12.57 7.18
N MET A 502 24.04 11.27 7.47
CA MET A 502 22.98 10.44 8.04
C MET A 502 22.85 10.56 9.56
N ASP A 503 23.70 11.37 10.19
CA ASP A 503 23.95 11.41 11.63
C ASP A 503 23.97 12.83 12.21
N LEU A 504 23.43 13.80 11.46
CA LEU A 504 23.31 15.21 11.85
C LEU A 504 21.84 15.63 12.05
N PRO A 505 21.31 15.61 13.29
CA PRO A 505 19.93 16.00 13.60
C PRO A 505 19.58 17.43 13.22
N GLU A 506 20.56 18.32 13.23
CA GLU A 506 20.37 19.74 12.91
C GLU A 506 19.82 19.93 11.49
N ASN A 507 20.01 18.93 10.63
CA ASN A 507 19.51 18.94 9.26
C ASN A 507 18.06 18.45 9.14
N MET A 508 17.46 17.87 10.18
CA MET A 508 16.13 17.24 10.07
C MET A 508 15.06 18.22 9.63
N GLN A 509 15.10 19.47 10.10
CA GLN A 509 14.12 20.48 9.68
C GLN A 509 14.27 20.84 8.19
N ALA A 510 15.50 20.95 7.69
CA ALA A 510 15.77 21.22 6.28
C ALA A 510 15.35 20.03 5.41
N LEU A 511 15.72 18.81 5.81
CA LEU A 511 15.32 17.57 5.16
C LEU A 511 13.80 17.40 5.15
N SER A 512 13.11 17.73 6.25
CA SER A 512 11.65 17.70 6.31
C SER A 512 11.01 18.68 5.32
N LYS A 513 11.59 19.88 5.13
CA LYS A 513 11.09 20.83 4.13
C LYS A 513 11.29 20.31 2.71
N ILE A 514 12.48 19.80 2.41
CA ILE A 514 12.81 19.19 1.11
C ILE A 514 11.84 18.04 0.81
N GLY A 515 11.66 17.12 1.76
CA GLY A 515 10.76 15.96 1.61
C GLY A 515 9.30 16.38 1.41
N ASN A 516 8.83 17.40 2.12
CA ASN A 516 7.47 17.90 1.94
C ASN A 516 7.24 18.48 0.54
N THR A 517 8.19 19.27 0.04
CA THR A 517 8.14 19.83 -1.31
C THR A 517 8.20 18.72 -2.36
N ALA A 518 9.14 17.78 -2.22
CA ALA A 518 9.28 16.66 -3.15
C ALA A 518 8.03 15.77 -3.17
N ALA A 519 7.46 15.44 -2.01
CA ALA A 519 6.24 14.64 -1.92
C ALA A 519 5.05 15.29 -2.64
N LYS A 520 4.92 16.62 -2.57
CA LYS A 520 3.85 17.35 -3.29
C LYS A 520 4.03 17.33 -4.80
N LEU A 521 5.27 17.41 -5.28
CA LEU A 521 5.59 17.48 -6.70
C LEU A 521 5.67 16.10 -7.37
N GLN A 522 6.07 15.07 -6.62
CA GLN A 522 6.32 13.73 -7.17
C GLN A 522 5.20 12.72 -6.91
N ILE A 523 4.25 12.98 -6.01
CA ILE A 523 3.15 12.03 -5.72
C ILE A 523 1.83 12.58 -6.23
N GLU A 524 1.28 11.88 -7.23
CA GLU A 524 -0.04 12.07 -7.79
C GLU A 524 -1.02 10.99 -7.32
N GLU A 525 -2.32 11.30 -7.31
CA GLU A 525 -3.37 10.32 -6.94
C GLU A 525 -3.46 9.17 -7.96
N THR A 526 -3.16 9.46 -9.23
CA THR A 526 -3.11 8.54 -10.37
C THR A 526 -2.05 7.46 -10.23
N HIS A 527 -1.02 7.67 -9.40
CA HIS A 527 0.00 6.66 -9.13
C HIS A 527 -0.55 5.42 -8.45
N PHE A 528 -1.72 5.51 -7.81
CA PHE A 528 -2.40 4.41 -7.12
C PHE A 528 -3.62 3.96 -7.97
N PRO A 529 -3.51 2.88 -8.76
CA PRO A 529 -4.63 2.41 -9.59
C PRO A 529 -5.84 1.97 -8.76
N PRO A 530 -7.09 2.14 -9.25
CA PRO A 530 -8.29 1.69 -8.55
C PRO A 530 -8.35 0.18 -8.25
N SER A 531 -7.63 -0.65 -9.01
CA SER A 531 -7.48 -2.09 -8.71
C SER A 531 -6.89 -2.32 -7.31
N PHE A 532 -6.11 -1.36 -6.80
CA PHE A 532 -5.55 -1.38 -5.47
C PHE A 532 -6.35 -0.59 -4.43
N ASP A 533 -7.58 -0.17 -4.69
CA ASP A 533 -8.42 0.41 -3.64
C ASP A 533 -8.91 -0.68 -2.66
N LEU A 534 -9.18 -0.29 -1.41
CA LEU A 534 -9.74 -1.17 -0.40
C LEU A 534 -11.27 -1.20 -0.55
N TRP A 535 -11.84 -2.40 -0.50
CA TRP A 535 -13.27 -2.65 -0.63
C TRP A 535 -13.81 -3.29 0.65
#